data_AF-A0A7X4F8S9-F1
#
_entry.id   AF-A0A7X4F8S9-F1
#
_cell.length_a   1.000
_cell.length_b   1.000
_cell.length_c   1.000
_cell.angle_alpha   90.00
_cell.angle_beta   90.00
_cell.angle_gamma   90.00
#
_symmetry.space_group_name_H-M   'P 1'
#
loop_
_entity.id
_entity.type
_entity.pdbx_description
1 polymer ?
#
loop_
_entity_poly.entity_id
_entity_poly.type
_entity_poly.pdbx_seq_one_letter_code
_entity_poly.pdbx_strand_id
1 'polypeptide(L)'
;MVLIIEDGKVNNGHIVLSKPLSLPEGTEVRVQIELTDLTSVSGDDNQNKDSNESEDFANLPCFGMWADREDMRDSVAWLRKEREKWQQRLTRTE
;
A
#
# COMPACT_ATOMS: atom_id res chain seq x y z
N MET A 1 35.15 -16.12 -11.32
CA MET A 1 33.86 -15.41 -11.13
C MET A 1 33.40 -15.74 -9.73
N VAL A 2 33.32 -14.75 -8.84
CA VAL A 2 32.89 -14.97 -7.45
C VAL A 2 31.41 -14.62 -7.38
N LEU A 3 30.58 -15.59 -7.03
CA LEU A 3 29.15 -15.40 -6.79
C LEU A 3 28.96 -15.23 -5.29
N ILE A 4 28.44 -14.07 -4.87
CA ILE A 4 28.09 -13.80 -3.48
C ILE A 4 26.57 -13.70 -3.43
N ILE A 5 25.94 -14.59 -2.65
CA ILE A 5 24.49 -14.62 -2.46
C ILE A 5 24.24 -14.12 -1.04
N GLU A 6 23.51 -13.02 -0.92
CA GLU A 6 23.12 -12.44 0.36
C GLU A 6 21.63 -12.12 0.36
N ASP A 7 21.00 -12.37 1.49
CA ASP A 7 19.58 -12.09 1.68
C ASP A 7 19.38 -10.64 2.11
N GLY A 8 18.50 -9.96 1.39
CA GLY A 8 18.08 -8.60 1.66
C GLY A 8 16.57 -8.47 1.70
N LYS A 9 16.08 -7.48 2.46
CA LYS A 9 14.67 -7.10 2.46
C LYS A 9 14.48 -5.78 1.74
N VAL A 10 13.35 -5.64 1.04
CA VAL A 10 12.97 -4.36 0.43
C VAL A 10 12.29 -3.49 1.50
N ASN A 11 12.83 -2.31 1.77
CA ASN A 11 12.24 -1.31 2.66
C ASN A 11 12.26 0.07 1.97
N ASN A 12 11.09 0.70 1.82
CA ASN A 12 10.92 1.99 1.14
C ASN A 12 11.55 2.05 -0.27
N GLY A 13 11.48 0.95 -1.03
CA GLY A 13 12.08 0.86 -2.37
C GLY A 13 13.60 0.62 -2.40
N HIS A 14 14.24 0.45 -1.23
CA HIS A 14 15.66 0.12 -1.12
C HIS A 14 15.84 -1.34 -0.70
N ILE A 15 16.80 -2.04 -1.31
CA ILE A 15 17.22 -3.37 -0.85
C ILE A 15 18.20 -3.18 0.31
N VAL A 16 17.78 -3.58 1.50
CA VAL A 16 18.59 -3.56 2.72
C VAL A 16 19.13 -4.97 2.94
N LEU A 17 20.44 -5.14 2.76
CA LEU A 17 21.12 -6.40 3.03
C LEU A 17 21.18 -6.65 4.54
N SER A 18 21.04 -7.92 4.94
CA SER A 18 21.13 -8.30 6.35
C SER A 18 22.54 -8.09 6.92
N LYS A 19 23.56 -8.13 6.06
CA LYS A 19 24.97 -7.93 6.39
C LYS A 19 25.62 -6.97 5.39
N PRO A 20 26.53 -6.08 5.83
CA PRO A 20 27.29 -5.23 4.92
C PRO A 20 28.20 -6.05 4.02
N LEU A 21 28.16 -5.79 2.71
CA LEU A 21 29.05 -6.43 1.75
C LEU A 21 30.40 -5.71 1.73
N SER A 22 31.47 -6.44 2.01
CA SER A 22 32.84 -5.89 2.00
C SER A 22 33.43 -6.00 0.59
N LEU A 23 33.06 -5.08 -0.30
CA LEU A 23 33.61 -4.98 -1.65
C LEU A 23 34.52 -3.74 -1.78
N PRO A 24 35.63 -3.82 -2.54
CA PRO A 24 36.45 -2.66 -2.85
C PRO A 24 35.66 -1.57 -3.60
N GLU A 25 36.03 -0.31 -3.38
CA GLU A 25 35.45 0.81 -4.13
C GLU A 25 35.70 0.64 -5.64
N GLY A 26 34.68 0.95 -6.45
CA GLY A 26 34.74 0.79 -7.91
C GLY A 26 34.44 -0.63 -8.42
N THR A 27 34.05 -1.56 -7.55
CA THR A 27 33.62 -2.90 -7.98
C THR A 27 32.29 -2.83 -8.73
N GLU A 28 32.28 -3.25 -10.00
CA GLU A 28 31.03 -3.45 -10.75
C GLU A 28 30.28 -4.68 -10.21
N VAL A 29 28.99 -4.51 -9.94
CA VAL A 29 28.14 -5.56 -9.37
C VAL A 29 26.93 -5.84 -10.26
N ARG A 30 26.55 -7.12 -10.38
CA ARG A 30 25.28 -7.55 -11.00
C ARG A 30 24.35 -8.02 -9.89
N VAL A 31 23.17 -7.43 -9.80
CA VAL A 31 22.15 -7.83 -8.84
C VAL A 31 21.24 -8.87 -9.48
N GLN A 32 21.15 -10.05 -8.88
CA GLN A 32 20.17 -11.08 -9.22
C GLN A 32 19.18 -11.18 -8.06
N ILE A 33 17.90 -10.94 -8.36
CA ILE A 33 16.83 -10.99 -7.36
C ILE A 33 16.06 -12.27 -7.58
N GLU A 34 16.07 -13.13 -6.57
CA GLU A 34 15.22 -14.31 -6.51
C GLU A 34 14.18 -14.09 -5.42
N LEU A 35 12.90 -14.27 -5.78
CA LEU A 35 11.79 -14.13 -4.84
C LEU A 35 11.72 -15.39 -4.00
N THR A 36 12.13 -15.30 -2.74
CA THR A 36 12.14 -16.45 -1.81
C THR A 36 10.72 -16.93 -1.46
N ASP A 37 9.71 -16.04 -1.55
CA ASP A 37 8.30 -16.35 -1.27
C ASP A 37 7.48 -16.43 -2.58
N LEU A 38 7.84 -17.33 -3.48
CA LEU A 38 7.04 -17.64 -4.67
C LEU A 38 5.80 -18.51 -4.36
N THR A 39 5.33 -18.54 -3.11
CA THR A 39 4.02 -19.12 -2.74
C THR A 39 2.87 -18.11 -2.78
N SER A 40 3.10 -16.84 -3.15
CA SER A 40 2.02 -15.85 -3.04
C SER A 40 2.01 -14.70 -4.05
N VAL A 41 2.68 -14.82 -5.20
CA VAL A 41 2.42 -13.88 -6.32
C VAL A 41 2.48 -14.62 -7.66
N SER A 42 1.46 -15.43 -7.92
CA SER A 42 0.95 -15.60 -9.29
C SER A 42 -0.30 -14.75 -9.37
N GLY A 43 -0.25 -13.70 -10.18
CA GLY A 43 -1.47 -13.06 -10.65
C GLY A 43 -2.16 -14.02 -11.61
N ASP A 44 -3.09 -14.80 -11.08
CA ASP A 44 -4.24 -15.28 -11.82
C ASP A 44 -5.45 -15.12 -10.89
N ASP A 45 -6.51 -14.58 -11.48
CA ASP A 45 -7.77 -14.36 -10.82
C ASP A 45 -8.34 -15.70 -10.35
N ASN A 46 -8.91 -15.68 -9.15
CA ASN A 46 -9.87 -16.65 -8.62
C ASN A 46 -9.34 -17.91 -7.90
N GLN A 47 -9.81 -18.00 -6.65
CA GLN A 47 -10.04 -19.19 -5.81
C GLN A 47 -8.96 -19.55 -4.76
N ASN A 48 -9.37 -19.38 -3.49
CA ASN A 48 -8.81 -19.96 -2.27
C ASN A 48 -7.62 -19.25 -1.59
N LYS A 49 -7.74 -17.93 -1.37
CA LYS A 49 -7.08 -17.31 -0.22
C LYS A 49 -8.14 -16.71 0.69
N ASP A 50 -8.44 -17.47 1.73
CA ASP A 50 -9.11 -17.07 2.97
C ASP A 50 -10.28 -16.07 2.82
N SER A 51 -11.47 -16.62 2.57
CA SER A 51 -12.74 -15.87 2.65
C SER A 51 -12.96 -15.20 4.02
N ASN A 52 -12.18 -15.55 5.05
CA ASN A 52 -12.27 -14.94 6.38
C ASN A 52 -11.55 -13.59 6.49
N GLU A 53 -10.43 -13.34 5.78
CA GLU A 53 -9.67 -12.09 6.01
C GLU A 53 -10.40 -10.86 5.46
N SER A 54 -11.11 -11.00 4.34
CA SER A 54 -11.93 -9.93 3.76
C SER A 54 -13.20 -9.67 4.57
N GLU A 55 -13.80 -10.71 5.15
CA GLU A 55 -14.93 -10.59 6.08
C GLU A 55 -14.50 -9.90 7.38
N ASP A 56 -13.36 -10.27 7.96
CA ASP A 56 -12.81 -9.63 9.17
C ASP A 56 -12.50 -8.14 8.94
N PHE A 57 -11.98 -7.77 7.76
CA PHE A 57 -11.74 -6.37 7.40
C PHE A 57 -13.03 -5.57 7.23
N ALA A 58 -14.05 -6.14 6.58
CA ALA A 58 -15.35 -5.51 6.40
C ALA A 58 -16.16 -5.39 7.71
N ASN A 59 -15.84 -6.21 8.71
CA ASN A 59 -16.45 -6.20 10.04
C ASN A 59 -15.79 -5.22 11.03
N LEU A 60 -14.76 -4.47 10.61
CA LEU A 60 -14.16 -3.45 11.47
C LEU A 60 -15.18 -2.33 11.78
N PRO A 61 -15.23 -1.79 13.01
CA PRO A 61 -16.22 -0.78 13.41
C PRO A 61 -16.22 0.52 12.58
N CYS A 62 -15.14 0.78 11.84
CA CYS A 62 -15.03 1.94 10.96
C CYS A 62 -15.74 1.75 9.61
N PHE A 63 -15.92 0.51 9.16
CA PHE A 63 -16.73 0.21 7.97
C PHE A 63 -18.20 0.45 8.27
N GLY A 64 -18.90 1.12 7.35
CA GLY A 64 -20.32 1.43 7.52
C GLY A 64 -20.64 2.52 8.56
N MET A 65 -19.65 3.13 9.21
CA MET A 65 -19.85 4.21 10.21
C MET A 65 -20.69 5.40 9.68
N TRP A 66 -20.78 5.56 8.37
CA TRP A 66 -21.50 6.64 7.69
C TRP A 66 -22.77 6.16 6.97
N ALA A 67 -23.09 4.86 7.03
CA ALA A 67 -24.19 4.25 6.28
C ALA A 67 -25.57 4.78 6.70
N ASP A 68 -25.74 5.07 7.99
CA ASP A 68 -27.02 5.57 8.53
C ASP A 68 -27.23 7.08 8.32
N ARG A 69 -26.24 7.78 7.79
CA ARG A 69 -26.35 9.23 7.55
C ARG A 69 -27.12 9.49 6.26
N GLU A 70 -28.26 10.15 6.37
CA GLU A 70 -29.13 10.50 5.23
C GLU A 70 -28.39 11.27 4.12
N ASP A 71 -27.44 12.14 4.49
CA ASP A 71 -26.64 12.91 3.55
C ASP A 71 -25.55 12.10 2.84
N MET A 72 -25.26 10.88 3.29
CA MET A 72 -24.36 9.95 2.62
C MET A 72 -25.04 9.11 1.53
N ARG A 73 -26.39 9.16 1.43
CA ARG A 73 -27.13 8.53 0.32
C ARG A 73 -26.71 9.09 -1.05
N ASP A 74 -26.36 10.37 -1.10
CA ASP A 74 -25.69 11.01 -2.23
C ASP A 74 -24.41 11.68 -1.74
N SER A 75 -23.38 10.85 -1.56
CA SER A 75 -22.07 11.28 -1.07
C SER A 75 -21.43 12.33 -1.98
N VAL A 76 -21.75 12.34 -3.27
CA VAL A 76 -21.22 13.31 -4.25
C VAL A 76 -21.88 14.68 -4.05
N ALA A 77 -23.20 14.74 -3.90
CA ALA A 77 -23.90 15.99 -3.60
C ALA A 77 -23.45 16.59 -2.25
N TRP A 78 -23.26 15.74 -1.24
CA TRP A 78 -22.71 16.15 0.05
C TRP A 78 -21.32 16.78 -0.10
N LEU A 79 -20.42 16.13 -0.84
CA LEU A 79 -19.05 16.62 -1.04
C LEU A 79 -19.01 17.96 -1.78
N ARG A 80 -19.91 18.17 -2.76
CA ARG A 80 -20.04 19.45 -3.47
C ARG A 80 -20.45 20.58 -2.53
N LYS A 81 -21.47 20.36 -1.71
CA LYS A 81 -21.93 21.32 -0.70
C LYS A 81 -20.82 21.67 0.29
N GLU A 82 -20.04 20.68 0.70
CA GLU A 82 -18.94 20.92 1.62
C GLU A 82 -17.81 21.71 0.97
N ARG A 83 -17.43 21.39 -0.28
CA ARG A 83 -16.47 22.21 -1.03
C ARG A 83 -16.91 23.66 -1.19
N GLU A 84 -18.20 23.89 -1.46
CA GLU A 84 -18.74 25.24 -1.60
C GLU A 84 -18.59 26.05 -0.30
N LYS A 85 -18.91 25.45 0.86
CA LYS A 85 -18.69 26.10 2.16
C LYS A 85 -17.21 26.45 2.40
N TRP A 86 -16.30 25.57 2.00
CA TRP A 86 -14.86 25.79 2.18
C TRP A 86 -14.39 26.94 1.29
N GLN A 87 -14.85 27.01 0.04
CA GLN A 87 -14.60 28.13 -0.86
C GLN A 87 -15.16 29.45 -0.30
N GLN A 88 -16.37 29.44 0.27
CA GLN A 88 -16.95 30.62 0.93
C GLN A 88 -16.15 31.09 2.14
N ARG A 89 -15.50 30.18 2.89
CA ARG A 89 -14.59 30.56 3.99
C ARG A 89 -13.31 31.22 3.49
N LEU A 90 -12.79 30.78 2.35
CA LEU A 90 -11.59 31.34 1.74
C LEU A 90 -11.86 32.73 1.12
N THR A 91 -13.08 32.98 0.64
CA THR A 91 -13.45 34.25 0.00
C THR A 91 -14.07 35.26 0.95
N ARG A 92 -14.40 34.87 2.19
CA ARG A 92 -14.85 35.78 3.24
C ARG A 92 -13.66 36.50 3.87
N THR A 93 -13.08 37.42 3.11
CA THR A 93 -12.29 38.53 3.64
C THR A 93 -13.28 39.57 4.17
N GLU A 94 -13.02 40.14 5.35
CA GLU A 94 -13.85 41.17 6.00
C GLU A 94 -14.17 42.36 5.10
#